data_AF-A0A2P5XWF3-F1
#
_entry.id   AF-A0A2P5XWF3-F1
#
_cell.length_a   1.000
_cell.length_b   1.000
_cell.length_c   1.000
_cell.angle_alpha   90.00
_cell.angle_beta   90.00
_cell.angle_gamma   90.00
#
_symmetry.space_group_name_H-M   'P 1'
#
loop_
_entity.id
_entity.type
_entity.pdbx_description
1 polymer ?
#
loop_
_entity_poly.entity_id
_entity_poly.type
_entity_poly.pdbx_seq_one_letter_code
_entity_poly.pdbx_strand_id
1 'polypeptide(L)'
;MATATYPPPPPFYRLYKDYLQNPKSAPEPPPPIEGTYVCFDFKKELRSLNRELQLHILELADVLVERPSQYARQVEEISLIFKNLHHLLNSLRPHQARATLIHILELQIQRRKEALEDIKRRREEARRLLKESLGTLDGQ
;
A
#
# COMPACT_ATOMS: atom_id res chain seq x y z
N MET A 1 19.50 20.08 -6.80
CA MET A 1 18.88 18.83 -7.27
C MET A 1 18.71 17.91 -6.07
N ALA A 2 17.47 17.62 -5.67
CA ALA A 2 17.18 16.82 -4.50
C ALA A 2 17.51 15.34 -4.79
N THR A 3 18.57 14.82 -4.18
CA THR A 3 18.88 13.40 -4.18
C THR A 3 17.79 12.68 -3.40
N ALA A 4 17.12 11.70 -4.00
CA ALA A 4 16.12 10.90 -3.31
C ALA A 4 16.71 10.31 -2.01
N THR A 5 16.10 10.60 -0.86
CA THR A 5 16.49 10.08 0.47
C THR A 5 16.28 8.56 0.60
N TYR A 6 15.77 7.92 -0.44
CA TYR A 6 15.48 6.49 -0.45
C TYR A 6 16.65 5.72 -1.06
N PRO A 7 17.10 4.62 -0.42
CA PRO A 7 18.11 3.76 -1.01
C PRO A 7 17.63 3.25 -2.37
N PRO A 8 18.53 3.08 -3.35
CA PRO A 8 18.18 2.47 -4.62
C PRO A 8 17.56 1.09 -4.37
N PRO A 9 16.52 0.70 -5.13
CA PRO A 9 15.86 -0.57 -4.92
C PRO A 9 16.89 -1.71 -5.01
N PRO A 10 16.83 -2.70 -4.09
CA PRO A 10 17.73 -3.85 -4.13
C PRO A 10 17.73 -4.51 -5.51
N PRO A 11 18.88 -5.02 -5.99
CA PRO A 11 19.02 -5.51 -7.36
C PRO A 11 18.31 -6.86 -7.62
N PHE A 12 17.41 -7.31 -6.74
CA PHE A 12 16.67 -8.57 -6.86
C PHE A 12 15.81 -8.65 -8.13
N TYR A 13 15.43 -7.52 -8.74
CA TYR A 13 14.72 -7.51 -10.03
C TYR A 13 15.51 -8.22 -11.14
N ARG A 14 16.84 -8.33 -11.02
CA ARG A 14 17.70 -9.07 -11.95
C ARG A 14 17.41 -10.57 -11.94
N LEU A 15 16.90 -11.10 -10.82
CA LEU A 15 16.55 -12.52 -10.66
C LEU A 15 15.27 -12.91 -11.42
N TYR A 16 14.46 -11.93 -11.85
CA TYR A 16 13.21 -12.16 -12.59
C TYR A 16 13.37 -12.03 -14.12
N LYS A 17 14.58 -11.72 -14.62
CA LYS A 17 14.81 -11.52 -16.06
C LYS A 17 14.62 -12.79 -16.89
N ASP A 18 14.93 -13.94 -16.31
CA ASP A 18 14.95 -15.22 -17.04
C ASP A 18 13.65 -16.02 -16.88
N TYR A 19 12.63 -15.47 -16.21
CA TYR A 19 11.34 -16.14 -15.97
C TYR A 19 10.64 -16.57 -17.26
N LEU A 20 10.76 -15.77 -18.34
CA LEU A 20 10.19 -16.09 -19.65
C LEU A 20 10.82 -17.33 -20.30
N GLN A 21 12.05 -17.68 -19.92
CA GLN A 21 12.82 -18.78 -20.50
C GLN A 21 12.88 -19.98 -19.55
N ASN A 22 12.90 -19.75 -18.23
CA ASN A 22 12.89 -20.78 -17.20
C ASN A 22 11.92 -20.41 -16.06
N PRO A 23 10.69 -20.97 -16.07
CA PRO A 23 9.69 -20.74 -15.03
C PRO A 23 10.14 -21.14 -13.61
N LYS A 24 11.16 -21.99 -13.47
CA LYS A 24 11.75 -22.40 -12.19
C LYS A 24 12.85 -21.47 -11.68
N SER A 25 13.24 -20.46 -12.47
CA SER A 25 14.28 -19.48 -12.08
C SER A 25 13.79 -18.48 -11.03
N ALA A 26 12.47 -18.34 -10.87
CA ALA A 26 11.92 -17.49 -9.83
C ALA A 26 12.22 -18.13 -8.46
N PRO A 27 12.82 -17.37 -7.51
CA PRO A 27 12.96 -17.86 -6.16
C PRO A 27 11.58 -18.19 -5.59
N GLU A 28 11.48 -19.29 -4.84
CA GLU A 28 10.25 -19.66 -4.14
C GLU A 28 9.80 -18.49 -3.26
N PRO A 29 8.48 -18.25 -3.16
CA PRO A 29 7.96 -17.20 -2.30
C PRO A 29 8.53 -17.41 -0.89
N PRO A 30 9.02 -16.35 -0.22
CA PRO A 30 9.52 -16.48 1.13
C PRO A 30 8.44 -17.13 1.99
N PRO A 31 8.81 -18.03 2.91
CA PRO A 31 7.85 -18.70 3.77
C PRO A 31 6.99 -17.66 4.50
N PRO A 32 5.70 -17.98 4.77
CA PRO A 32 4.88 -17.13 5.63
C PRO A 32 5.66 -16.80 6.88
N ILE A 33 5.72 -15.52 7.24
CA ILE A 33 6.38 -15.10 8.48
C ILE A 33 5.58 -15.73 9.62
N GLU A 34 6.07 -16.84 10.17
CA GLU A 34 5.62 -17.46 11.41
C GLU A 34 6.11 -16.61 12.59
N GLY A 35 5.67 -15.36 12.63
CA GLY A 35 5.77 -14.53 13.81
C GLY A 35 4.44 -14.55 14.53
N THR A 36 4.46 -14.59 15.86
CA THR A 36 3.32 -14.16 16.65
C THR A 36 2.99 -12.75 16.18
N TYR A 37 1.91 -12.58 15.41
CA TYR A 37 1.39 -11.24 15.12
C TYR A 37 0.87 -10.71 16.44
N VAL A 38 1.76 -10.12 17.23
CA VAL A 38 1.37 -9.37 18.41
C VAL A 38 0.49 -8.27 17.85
N CYS A 39 -0.79 -8.27 18.24
CA CYS A 39 -1.74 -7.23 17.89
C CYS A 39 -1.27 -5.95 18.60
N PHE A 40 -0.29 -5.29 17.99
CA PHE A 40 0.26 -4.04 18.45
C PHE A 40 -0.69 -2.95 17.96
N ASP A 41 -1.33 -2.24 18.88
CA ASP A 41 -2.23 -1.15 18.54
C ASP A 41 -1.42 0.09 18.13
N PHE A 42 -0.93 0.06 16.88
CA PHE A 42 -0.18 1.17 16.27
C PHE A 42 -0.96 2.48 16.35
N LYS A 43 -2.30 2.43 16.27
CA LYS A 43 -3.15 3.63 16.31
C LYS A 43 -3.16 4.25 17.70
N LYS A 44 -3.17 3.44 18.76
CA LYS A 44 -3.06 3.93 20.14
C LYS A 44 -1.66 4.52 20.37
N GLU A 45 -0.62 3.81 19.97
CA GLU A 45 0.77 4.25 20.20
C GLU A 45 1.12 5.54 19.47
N LEU A 46 0.79 5.63 18.17
CA LEU A 46 0.98 6.85 17.38
C LEU A 46 0.22 8.05 17.96
N ARG A 47 -0.98 7.82 18.52
CA ARG A 47 -1.74 8.88 19.20
C ARG A 47 -1.09 9.29 20.52
N SER A 48 -0.52 8.35 21.26
CA SER A 48 0.22 8.62 22.50
C SER A 48 1.44 9.49 22.20
N LEU A 49 2.29 9.07 21.28
CA LEU A 49 3.49 9.81 20.86
C LEU A 49 3.16 11.20 20.29
N ASN A 50 2.06 11.34 19.56
CA ASN A 50 1.65 12.66 19.05
C ASN A 50 1.21 13.60 20.19
N ARG A 51 0.50 13.09 21.21
CA ARG A 51 0.18 13.89 22.41
C ARG A 51 1.43 14.27 23.18
N GLU A 52 2.36 13.34 23.34
CA GLU A 52 3.65 13.58 23.99
C GLU A 52 4.48 14.62 23.23
N LEU A 53 4.51 14.54 21.89
CA LEU A 53 5.15 15.54 21.02
C LEU A 53 4.55 16.94 21.22
N GLN A 54 3.22 17.04 21.26
CA GLN A 54 2.54 18.32 21.48
C GLN A 54 2.91 18.92 22.83
N LEU A 55 3.00 18.11 23.89
CA LEU A 55 3.43 18.56 25.21
C LEU A 55 4.88 19.08 25.18
N HIS A 56 5.81 18.33 24.59
CA HIS A 56 7.21 18.76 24.50
C HIS A 56 7.39 20.05 23.69
N ILE A 57 6.55 20.28 22.66
CA ILE A 57 6.55 21.53 21.89
C ILE A 57 6.09 22.71 22.75
N LEU A 58 5.09 22.52 23.61
CA LEU A 58 4.64 23.55 24.56
C LEU A 58 5.72 23.82 25.61
N GLU A 59 6.30 22.78 26.20
CA GLU A 59 7.39 22.91 27.15
C GLU A 59 8.62 23.58 26.53
N LEU A 60 8.91 23.33 25.25
CA LEU A 60 9.96 24.05 24.53
C LEU A 60 9.65 25.55 24.45
N ALA A 61 8.39 25.94 24.20
CA ALA A 61 8.01 27.35 24.20
C ALA A 61 8.25 27.99 25.58
N ASP A 62 7.90 27.30 26.66
CA ASP A 62 8.14 27.76 28.04
C ASP A 62 9.65 27.86 28.36
N VAL A 63 10.43 26.84 27.98
CA VAL A 63 11.90 26.82 28.15
C VAL A 63 12.56 27.97 27.40
N LEU A 64 12.10 28.28 26.19
CA LEU A 64 12.65 29.40 25.41
C LEU A 64 12.37 30.76 26.06
N VAL A 65 11.27 30.90 26.82
CA VAL A 65 10.92 32.13 27.55
C VAL A 65 11.68 32.21 28.88
N GLU A 66 11.65 31.15 29.70
CA GLU A 66 12.19 31.19 31.06
C GLU A 66 13.68 30.85 31.15
N ARG A 67 14.14 29.86 30.38
CA ARG A 67 15.48 29.24 30.53
C ARG A 67 16.07 28.84 29.16
N PRO A 68 16.36 29.82 28.29
CA PRO A 68 16.74 29.55 26.90
C PRO A 68 17.99 28.70 26.76
N SER A 69 18.89 28.65 27.77
CA SER A 69 20.07 27.77 27.74
C SER A 69 19.75 26.28 27.77
N GLN A 70 18.53 25.87 28.14
CA GLN A 70 18.13 24.47 28.27
C GLN A 70 17.42 23.91 27.04
N TYR A 71 17.17 24.73 26.01
CA TYR A 71 16.40 24.34 24.81
C TYR A 71 16.91 23.06 24.13
N ALA A 72 18.23 22.85 24.12
CA ALA A 72 18.86 21.73 23.42
C ALA A 72 18.35 20.37 23.92
N ARG A 73 18.13 20.22 25.23
CA ARG A 73 17.60 18.98 25.82
C ARG A 73 16.18 18.69 25.34
N GLN A 74 15.33 19.72 25.33
CA GLN A 74 13.95 19.57 24.85
C GLN A 74 13.88 19.20 23.36
N VAL A 75 14.79 19.75 22.56
CA VAL A 75 14.91 19.43 21.13
C VAL A 75 15.39 17.98 20.92
N GLU A 76 16.27 17.47 21.78
CA GLU A 76 16.71 16.07 21.74
C GLU A 76 15.55 15.11 22.05
N GLU A 77 14.72 15.43 23.04
CA GLU A 77 13.52 14.65 23.39
C GLU A 77 12.49 14.65 22.25
N ILE A 78 12.21 15.82 21.66
CA ILE A 78 11.37 15.94 20.46
C ILE A 78 11.92 15.08 19.32
N SER A 79 13.24 15.10 19.10
CA SER A 79 13.89 14.30 18.07
C SER A 79 13.73 12.79 18.30
N LEU A 80 13.74 12.36 19.57
CA LEU A 80 13.50 10.95 19.92
C LEU A 80 12.06 10.54 19.60
N ILE A 81 11.08 11.38 19.92
CA ILE A 81 9.66 11.12 19.61
C ILE A 81 9.47 10.99 18.09
N PHE A 82 10.09 11.86 17.29
CA PHE A 82 10.03 11.74 15.83
C PHE A 82 10.66 10.45 15.31
N LYS A 83 11.80 10.01 15.85
CA LYS A 83 12.42 8.72 15.49
C LYS A 83 11.45 7.57 15.78
N ASN A 84 10.81 7.57 16.95
CA ASN A 84 9.85 6.54 17.34
C ASN A 84 8.62 6.53 16.42
N LEU A 85 8.05 7.70 16.10
CA LEU A 85 6.96 7.83 15.12
C LEU A 85 7.37 7.27 13.75
N HIS A 86 8.56 7.63 13.27
CA HIS A 86 9.08 7.12 11.99
C HIS A 86 9.24 5.60 11.99
N HIS A 87 9.76 5.02 13.07
CA HIS A 87 9.89 3.57 13.20
C HIS A 87 8.51 2.88 13.14
N LEU A 88 7.51 3.37 13.87
CA LEU A 88 6.16 2.81 13.85
C LEU A 88 5.50 2.93 12.47
N LEU A 89 5.64 4.06 11.79
CA LEU A 89 5.14 4.25 10.44
C LEU A 89 5.83 3.33 9.43
N ASN A 90 7.14 3.13 9.55
CA ASN A 90 7.90 2.21 8.71
C ASN A 90 7.43 0.76 8.91
N SER A 91 7.16 0.35 10.15
CA SER A 91 6.61 -0.97 10.48
C SER A 91 5.21 -1.20 9.89
N LEU A 92 4.44 -0.14 9.60
CA LEU A 92 3.13 -0.23 8.95
C LEU A 92 3.21 -0.35 7.42
N ARG A 93 4.35 -0.08 6.78
CA ARG A 93 4.50 -0.08 5.32
C ARG A 93 4.13 -1.42 4.66
N PRO A 94 4.52 -2.59 5.20
CA PRO A 94 4.13 -3.87 4.61
C PRO A 94 2.62 -4.09 4.66
N HIS A 95 1.94 -3.67 5.73
CA HIS A 95 0.48 -3.76 5.84
C HIS A 95 -0.20 -2.86 4.80
N GLN A 96 0.29 -1.63 4.63
CA GLN A 96 -0.21 -0.71 3.60
C GLN A 96 -0.04 -1.31 2.19
N ALA A 97 1.12 -1.87 1.87
CA ALA A 97 1.37 -2.51 0.58
C ALA A 97 0.39 -3.66 0.30
N ARG A 98 0.11 -4.50 1.32
CA ARG A 98 -0.90 -5.57 1.22
C ARG A 98 -2.30 -5.00 0.97
N ALA A 99 -2.71 -3.98 1.71
CA ALA A 99 -4.01 -3.34 1.52
C ALA A 99 -4.15 -2.73 0.12
N THR A 100 -3.10 -2.07 -0.38
CA THR A 100 -3.06 -1.56 -1.76
C THR A 100 -3.18 -2.68 -2.79
N LEU A 101 -2.49 -3.80 -2.60
CA LEU A 101 -2.58 -4.94 -3.51
C LEU A 101 -3.98 -5.55 -3.51
N ILE A 102 -4.59 -5.73 -2.34
CA ILE A 102 -5.97 -6.20 -2.22
C ILE A 102 -6.91 -5.30 -3.01
N HIS A 103 -6.81 -3.98 -2.81
CA HIS A 103 -7.64 -3.02 -3.53
C HIS A 103 -7.46 -3.09 -5.06
N ILE A 104 -6.22 -3.25 -5.54
CA ILE A 104 -5.94 -3.42 -6.97
C ILE A 104 -6.59 -4.71 -7.51
N LEU A 105 -6.52 -5.80 -6.77
CA LEU A 105 -7.11 -7.08 -7.17
C LEU A 105 -8.65 -7.01 -7.19
N GLU A 106 -9.27 -6.36 -6.22
CA GLU A 106 -10.71 -6.11 -6.20
C GLU A 106 -11.16 -5.31 -7.43
N LEU A 107 -10.42 -4.26 -7.80
CA LEU A 107 -10.69 -3.49 -9.01
C LEU A 107 -10.54 -4.34 -10.28
N GLN A 108 -9.54 -5.21 -10.34
CA GLN A 108 -9.36 -6.12 -11.48
C GLN A 108 -10.51 -7.12 -11.60
N ILE A 109 -10.97 -7.68 -10.49
CA ILE A 109 -12.12 -8.59 -10.45
C ILE A 109 -13.37 -7.85 -10.96
N GLN A 110 -13.59 -6.63 -10.48
CA GLN A 110 -14.75 -5.83 -10.87
C GLN A 110 -14.76 -5.53 -12.38
N ARG A 111 -13.64 -5.07 -12.94
CA ARG A 111 -13.50 -4.85 -14.39
C ARG A 111 -13.76 -6.11 -15.22
N ARG A 112 -13.27 -7.27 -14.75
CA ARG A 112 -13.51 -8.54 -15.44
C ARG A 112 -14.98 -8.93 -15.43
N LYS A 113 -15.69 -8.69 -14.32
CA LYS A 113 -17.15 -8.92 -14.24
C LYS A 113 -17.90 -8.02 -15.21
N GLU A 114 -17.57 -6.74 -15.26
CA GLU A 114 -18.18 -5.79 -16.20
C GLU A 114 -17.96 -6.21 -17.65
N ALA A 115 -16.72 -6.57 -18.01
CA ALA A 115 -16.41 -7.06 -19.35
C ALA A 115 -17.17 -8.34 -19.72
N LEU A 116 -17.37 -9.26 -18.76
CA LEU A 116 -18.17 -10.46 -18.98
C LEU A 116 -19.63 -10.13 -19.25
N GLU A 117 -20.22 -9.20 -18.51
CA GLU A 117 -21.61 -8.77 -18.73
C GLU A 117 -21.77 -8.06 -20.08
N ASP A 118 -20.80 -7.25 -20.50
CA ASP A 118 -20.80 -6.63 -21.82
C ASP A 118 -20.73 -7.66 -22.96
N ILE A 119 -19.89 -8.69 -22.81
CA ILE A 119 -19.81 -9.80 -23.78
C ILE A 119 -21.14 -10.56 -23.85
N LYS A 120 -21.77 -10.85 -22.70
CA LYS A 120 -23.08 -11.53 -22.66
C LYS A 120 -24.14 -10.71 -23.39
N ARG A 121 -24.21 -9.40 -23.13
CA ARG A 121 -25.16 -8.48 -23.79
C ARG A 121 -24.98 -8.48 -25.30
N ARG A 122 -23.75 -8.30 -25.79
CA ARG A 122 -23.45 -8.31 -27.23
C ARG A 122 -23.79 -9.66 -27.88
N ARG A 123 -23.56 -10.77 -27.18
CA ARG A 123 -23.93 -12.11 -27.66
C ARG A 123 -25.45 -12.26 -27.82
N GLU A 124 -26.23 -11.75 -26.88
CA GLU A 124 -27.70 -11.77 -26.94
C GLU A 124 -28.23 -10.92 -28.10
N GLU A 125 -27.68 -9.71 -28.29
CA GLU A 125 -27.99 -8.84 -29.42
C GLU A 125 -27.67 -9.53 -30.76
N ALA A 126 -26.48 -10.11 -30.92
CA ALA A 126 -26.10 -10.83 -32.13
C ALA A 126 -27.02 -12.04 -32.39
N ARG A 127 -27.36 -12.81 -31.35
CA ARG A 127 -28.31 -13.94 -31.48
C ARG A 127 -29.69 -13.49 -31.92
N ARG A 128 -30.17 -12.35 -31.40
CA ARG A 128 -31.46 -11.78 -31.79
C ARG A 128 -31.47 -11.37 -33.27
N LEU A 129 -30.44 -10.63 -33.71
CA LEU A 129 -30.29 -10.21 -35.11
C LEU A 129 -30.21 -11.40 -36.08
N LEU A 130 -29.48 -12.45 -35.70
CA LEU A 130 -29.41 -13.69 -36.49
C LEU A 130 -30.78 -14.36 -36.61
N LYS A 131 -31.55 -14.43 -35.51
CA LYS A 131 -32.90 -15.01 -35.52
C LYS A 131 -33.87 -14.21 -36.40
N GLU A 132 -33.80 -12.88 -36.37
CA GLU A 132 -34.58 -12.00 -37.23
C GLU A 132 -34.21 -12.17 -38.71
N SER A 133 -32.92 -12.33 -39.01
CA SER A 133 -32.42 -12.57 -40.38
C SER A 133 -32.81 -13.95 -40.92
N LEU A 134 -32.80 -15.00 -40.09
CA LEU A 134 -33.30 -16.33 -40.48
C LEU A 134 -34.81 -16.33 -40.75
N GLY A 135 -35.59 -15.66 -39.89
CA GLY A 135 -37.05 -15.57 -40.09
C GLY A 135 -37.46 -14.79 -41.34
N THR A 136 -36.62 -13.89 -41.85
CA THR A 136 -36.85 -13.18 -43.12
C THR A 136 -36.47 -14.03 -44.35
N LEU A 137 -35.51 -14.94 -44.21
CA LEU A 137 -35.13 -15.89 -45.28
C LEU A 137 -36.10 -17.05 -45.42
N ASP A 138 -36.65 -17.57 -44.31
CA ASP A 138 -37.67 -18.64 -44.33
C ASP A 138 -39.06 -18.14 -44.76
N GLY A 139 -39.25 -16.82 -44.87
CA GLY A 139 -40.49 -16.16 -45.30
C GLY A 139 -40.55 -15.77 -46.78
N GLN A 140 -39.54 -16.13 -47.58
CA GLN A 140 -39.50 -16.02 -49.05
C GLN A 140 -39.57 -17.41 -49.69
#